data_AF-A0A523H988-F1
#
_entry.id   AF-A0A523H988-F1
#
_cell.length_a   1.000
_cell.length_b   1.000
_cell.length_c   1.000
_cell.angle_alpha   90.00
_cell.angle_beta   90.00
_cell.angle_gamma   90.00
#
_symmetry.space_group_name_H-M   'P 1'
#
loop_
_entity.id
_entity.type
_entity.pdbx_description
1 polymer ?
#
loop_
_entity_poly.entity_id
_entity_poly.type
_entity_poly.pdbx_seq_one_letter_code
_entity_poly.pdbx_strand_id
1 'polypeptide(L)'
;MAKNFVFSSILFCMILSNIHAQTIDLKLEEQMVALQSDVIRSYNELQKFLNEDTRRGNELLAFESLITIYVNEILNLYDTLWRLNGTTLESHQYIAARSLIFRALAYLERVAENEVNYAKACEDYKRALLLAQNELKKPLLSTKLPFEVWVGKKLYTRLADLLDNREKNFQMLDCFRVSNSLLQGGKRK
;
A
#
# COMPACT_ATOMS: atom_id res chain seq x y z
N MET A 1 21.65 51.99 6.04
CA MET A 1 21.97 50.84 6.91
C MET A 1 20.77 49.95 7.24
N ALA A 2 19.54 50.47 7.41
CA ALA A 2 18.37 49.64 7.76
C ALA A 2 17.94 48.59 6.70
N LYS A 3 18.11 48.87 5.40
CA LYS A 3 17.70 47.95 4.31
C LYS A 3 18.44 46.60 4.31
N ASN A 4 19.71 46.58 4.70
CA ASN A 4 20.52 45.35 4.73
C ASN A 4 20.16 44.44 5.91
N PHE A 5 19.67 45.02 7.02
CA PHE A 5 19.26 44.27 8.20
C PHE A 5 17.91 43.57 7.98
N VAL A 6 16.96 44.25 7.31
CA VAL A 6 15.67 43.67 6.93
C VAL A 6 15.84 42.54 5.91
N PHE A 7 16.71 42.71 4.91
CA PHE A 7 17.02 41.65 3.94
C PHE A 7 17.67 40.42 4.60
N SER A 8 18.61 40.63 5.52
CA SER A 8 19.26 39.54 6.27
C SER A 8 18.27 38.78 7.17
N SER A 9 17.37 39.50 7.85
CA SER A 9 16.35 38.89 8.70
C SER A 9 15.31 38.09 7.92
N ILE A 10 14.89 38.57 6.75
CA ILE A 10 13.94 37.85 5.87
C ILE A 10 14.59 36.57 5.31
N LEU A 11 15.85 36.65 4.90
CA LEU A 11 16.61 35.50 4.39
C LEU A 11 16.78 34.42 5.47
N PHE A 12 17.06 34.83 6.72
CA PHE A 12 17.20 33.90 7.84
C PHE A 12 15.89 33.19 8.20
N CYS A 13 14.76 33.90 8.19
CA CYS A 13 13.44 33.30 8.39
C CYS A 13 13.05 32.31 7.28
N MET A 14 13.42 32.59 6.02
CA MET A 14 13.21 31.66 4.91
C MET A 14 14.08 30.40 5.03
N ILE A 15 15.32 30.51 5.51
CA ILE A 15 16.19 29.35 5.73
C ILE A 15 15.64 28.46 6.85
N LEU A 16 15.23 29.04 7.98
CA LEU A 16 14.67 28.30 9.11
C LEU A 16 13.37 27.56 8.76
N SER A 17 12.46 28.19 8.02
CA SER A 17 11.22 27.56 7.57
C SER A 17 11.47 26.38 6.62
N ASN A 18 12.44 26.50 5.72
CA ASN A 18 12.83 25.40 4.83
C ASN A 18 13.45 24.21 5.59
N ILE A 19 14.32 24.45 6.57
CA ILE A 19 14.92 23.38 7.39
C ILE A 19 13.84 22.64 8.19
N HIS A 20 12.87 23.38 8.75
CA HIS A 20 11.78 22.79 9.51
C HIS A 20 10.87 21.92 8.63
N ALA A 21 10.53 22.40 7.43
CA ALA A 21 9.75 21.64 6.45
C ALA A 21 10.46 20.33 6.04
N GLN A 22 11.75 20.38 5.70
CA GLN A 22 12.55 19.20 5.38
C GLN A 22 12.60 18.18 6.54
N THR A 23 12.64 18.67 7.78
CA THR A 23 12.66 17.81 8.97
C THR A 23 11.32 17.08 9.17
N ILE A 24 10.20 17.76 8.90
CA ILE A 24 8.87 17.17 8.98
C ILE A 24 8.72 16.09 7.91
N ASP A 25 9.10 16.39 6.67
CA ASP A 25 9.01 15.45 5.55
C ASP A 25 9.77 14.16 5.86
N LEU A 26 11.06 14.26 6.23
CA LEU A 26 11.88 13.10 6.56
C LEU A 26 11.22 12.21 7.62
N LYS A 27 10.66 12.81 8.67
CA LYS A 27 10.00 12.07 9.75
C LYS A 27 8.73 11.35 9.27
N LEU A 28 7.95 11.98 8.39
CA LEU A 28 6.76 11.35 7.80
C LEU A 28 7.16 10.20 6.87
N GLU A 29 8.26 10.35 6.10
CA GLU A 29 8.80 9.28 5.26
C GLU A 29 9.26 8.08 6.09
N GLU A 30 10.01 8.31 7.17
CA GLU A 30 10.43 7.26 8.11
C GLU A 30 9.24 6.52 8.71
N GLN A 31 8.18 7.26 9.09
CA GLN A 31 6.94 6.67 9.58
C GLN A 31 6.25 5.80 8.52
N MET A 32 6.17 6.25 7.27
CA MET A 32 5.61 5.45 6.18
C MET A 32 6.38 4.14 5.96
N VAL A 33 7.72 4.18 6.01
CA VAL A 33 8.56 2.99 5.85
C VAL A 33 8.36 2.02 7.03
N ALA A 34 8.32 2.55 8.26
CA ALA A 34 8.07 1.74 9.46
C ALA A 34 6.71 1.04 9.39
N LEU A 35 5.65 1.78 9.05
CA LEU A 35 4.31 1.21 8.88
C LEU A 35 4.26 0.16 7.76
N GLN A 36 4.96 0.36 6.65
CA GLN A 36 5.04 -0.66 5.61
C GLN A 36 5.69 -1.96 6.12
N SER A 37 6.74 -1.84 6.94
CA SER A 37 7.36 -2.99 7.59
C SER A 37 6.38 -3.73 8.49
N ASP A 38 5.58 -3.00 9.27
CA ASP A 38 4.56 -3.59 10.13
C ASP A 38 3.42 -4.26 9.34
N VAL A 39 2.99 -3.67 8.21
CA VAL A 39 2.05 -4.33 7.27
C VAL A 39 2.59 -5.68 6.81
N ILE A 40 3.86 -5.73 6.40
CA ILE A 40 4.48 -6.96 5.89
C ILE A 40 4.65 -7.99 7.00
N ARG A 41 5.04 -7.56 8.20
CA ARG A 41 5.14 -8.44 9.37
C ARG A 41 3.78 -9.04 9.70
N SER A 42 2.72 -8.22 9.78
CA SER A 42 1.36 -8.70 10.04
C SER A 42 0.86 -9.64 8.95
N TYR A 43 1.20 -9.38 7.67
CA TYR A 43 0.87 -10.29 6.58
C TYR A 43 1.61 -11.63 6.72
N ASN A 44 2.91 -11.63 7.04
CA ASN A 44 3.66 -12.88 7.26
C ASN A 44 3.07 -13.70 8.41
N GLU A 45 2.70 -13.07 9.53
CA GLU A 45 2.02 -13.76 10.63
C GLU A 45 0.67 -14.34 10.16
N LEU A 46 -0.15 -13.56 9.45
CA LEU A 46 -1.40 -14.06 8.87
C LEU A 46 -1.16 -15.31 7.99
N GLN A 47 -0.13 -15.30 7.13
CA GLN A 47 0.22 -16.45 6.29
C GLN A 47 0.69 -17.66 7.09
N LYS A 48 1.44 -17.45 8.18
CA LYS A 48 1.85 -18.51 9.09
C LYS A 48 0.64 -19.17 9.76
N PHE A 49 -0.29 -18.37 10.27
CA PHE A 49 -1.52 -18.87 10.88
C PHE A 49 -2.37 -19.68 9.89
N LEU A 50 -2.55 -19.19 8.66
CA LEU A 50 -3.25 -19.94 7.61
C LEU A 50 -2.60 -21.29 7.28
N ASN A 51 -1.27 -21.37 7.37
CA ASN A 51 -0.52 -22.60 7.11
C ASN A 51 -0.52 -23.59 8.29
N GLU A 52 -0.63 -23.10 9.53
CA GLU A 52 -0.62 -23.93 10.74
C GLU A 52 -2.00 -24.50 11.09
N ASP A 53 -3.06 -23.69 11.05
CA ASP A 53 -4.44 -24.12 11.31
C ASP A 53 -5.45 -23.05 10.84
N THR A 54 -6.29 -23.38 9.85
CA THR A 54 -7.31 -22.48 9.30
C THR A 54 -8.50 -22.24 10.22
N ARG A 55 -8.58 -22.90 11.38
CA ARG A 55 -9.69 -22.75 12.36
C ARG A 55 -9.51 -21.55 13.30
N ARG A 56 -8.44 -20.76 13.14
CA ARG A 56 -8.11 -19.57 13.95
C ARG A 56 -8.70 -18.27 13.41
N GLY A 57 -10.00 -18.29 13.12
CA GLY A 57 -10.69 -17.18 12.45
C GLY A 57 -10.57 -15.82 13.17
N ASN A 58 -10.50 -15.82 14.51
CA ASN A 58 -10.37 -14.58 15.29
C ASN A 58 -8.98 -13.96 15.17
N GLU A 59 -7.92 -14.76 15.21
CA GLU A 59 -6.54 -14.30 15.00
C GLU A 59 -6.34 -13.78 13.59
N LEU A 60 -6.91 -14.48 12.58
CA LEU A 60 -6.88 -14.03 11.19
C LEU A 60 -7.61 -12.70 11.01
N LEU A 61 -8.76 -12.51 11.65
CA LEU A 61 -9.47 -11.23 11.71
C LEU A 61 -8.62 -10.12 12.34
N ALA A 62 -7.93 -10.41 13.43
CA ALA A 62 -7.09 -9.44 14.12
C ALA A 62 -5.94 -8.96 13.22
N PHE A 63 -5.26 -9.88 12.52
CA PHE A 63 -4.20 -9.50 11.57
C PHE A 63 -4.73 -8.73 10.36
N GLU A 64 -5.87 -9.12 9.77
CA GLU A 64 -6.50 -8.34 8.70
C GLU A 64 -6.83 -6.92 9.18
N SER A 65 -7.35 -6.78 10.40
CA SER A 65 -7.68 -5.49 11.00
C SER A 65 -6.42 -4.62 11.19
N LEU A 66 -5.35 -5.20 11.74
CA LEU A 66 -4.06 -4.50 11.89
C LEU A 66 -3.50 -4.03 10.54
N ILE A 67 -3.48 -4.91 9.53
CA ILE A 67 -3.07 -4.56 8.17
C ILE A 67 -3.93 -3.40 7.65
N THR A 68 -5.25 -3.45 7.85
CA THR A 68 -6.17 -2.40 7.42
C THR A 68 -5.85 -1.06 8.07
N ILE A 69 -5.61 -1.05 9.38
CA ILE A 69 -5.25 0.15 10.14
C ILE A 69 -3.94 0.74 9.61
N TYR A 70 -2.89 -0.07 9.50
CA TYR A 70 -1.58 0.42 9.04
C TYR A 70 -1.62 0.93 7.60
N VAL A 71 -2.36 0.25 6.71
CA VAL A 71 -2.50 0.68 5.32
C VAL A 71 -3.26 2.01 5.24
N ASN A 72 -4.31 2.19 6.04
CA ASN A 72 -5.02 3.47 6.12
C ASN A 72 -4.11 4.60 6.60
N GLU A 73 -3.27 4.34 7.60
CA GLU A 73 -2.33 5.34 8.10
C GLU A 73 -1.26 5.69 7.05
N ILE A 74 -0.74 4.70 6.32
CA ILE A 74 0.17 4.94 5.19
C ILE A 74 -0.49 5.82 4.11
N LEU A 75 -1.77 5.58 3.80
CA LEU A 75 -2.50 6.39 2.82
C LEU A 75 -2.72 7.83 3.31
N ASN A 76 -3.01 8.02 4.61
CA ASN A 76 -3.12 9.35 5.21
C ASN A 76 -1.79 10.11 5.16
N LEU A 77 -0.67 9.44 5.45
CA LEU A 77 0.67 10.02 5.35
C LEU A 77 1.02 10.37 3.90
N TYR A 78 0.71 9.49 2.95
CA TYR A 78 0.87 9.74 1.52
C TYR A 78 0.11 11.00 1.08
N ASP A 79 -1.18 11.11 1.45
CA ASP A 79 -2.00 12.28 1.14
C ASP A 79 -1.48 13.55 1.81
N THR A 80 -0.97 13.44 3.04
CA THR A 80 -0.37 14.56 3.78
C THR A 80 0.89 15.07 3.08
N LEU A 81 1.81 14.17 2.71
CA LEU A 81 3.02 14.52 1.96
C LEU A 81 2.68 15.16 0.61
N TRP A 82 1.68 14.63 -0.11
CA TRP A 82 1.21 15.24 -1.36
C TRP A 82 0.70 16.67 -1.14
N ARG A 83 -0.09 16.91 -0.08
CA ARG A 83 -0.62 18.25 0.23
C ARG A 83 0.47 19.24 0.68
N LEU A 84 1.49 18.76 1.39
CA LEU A 84 2.62 19.58 1.84
C LEU A 84 3.50 20.00 0.66
N ASN A 85 3.80 19.06 -0.24
CA ASN A 85 4.81 19.24 -1.27
C ASN A 85 4.26 19.56 -2.66
N GLY A 86 2.94 19.40 -2.87
CA GLY A 86 2.29 19.50 -4.17
C GLY A 86 2.63 18.36 -5.13
N THR A 87 3.50 17.44 -4.73
CA THR A 87 3.96 16.26 -5.46
C THR A 87 4.31 15.14 -4.48
N THR A 88 4.42 13.91 -4.95
CA THR A 88 4.89 12.77 -4.16
C THR A 88 6.12 12.15 -4.78
N LEU A 89 7.06 11.70 -3.95
CA LEU A 89 8.19 10.93 -4.42
C LEU A 89 7.73 9.55 -4.92
N GLU A 90 8.44 9.02 -5.92
CA GLU A 90 8.20 7.67 -6.47
C GLU A 90 8.18 6.62 -5.34
N SER A 91 9.06 6.78 -4.35
CA SER A 91 9.13 5.93 -3.15
C SER A 91 7.82 5.92 -2.35
N HIS A 92 7.17 7.07 -2.14
CA HIS A 92 5.93 7.16 -1.35
C HIS A 92 4.77 6.49 -2.09
N GLN A 93 4.70 6.71 -3.40
CA GLN A 93 3.72 6.05 -4.27
C GLN A 93 3.90 4.52 -4.23
N TYR A 94 5.14 4.02 -4.33
CA TYR A 94 5.40 2.58 -4.19
C TYR A 94 5.01 2.06 -2.81
N ILE A 95 5.29 2.80 -1.74
CA ILE A 95 4.94 2.36 -0.39
C ILE A 95 3.43 2.20 -0.27
N ALA A 96 2.67 3.23 -0.63
CA ALA A 96 1.21 3.20 -0.60
C ALA A 96 0.63 2.09 -1.49
N ALA A 97 1.10 1.97 -2.74
CA ALA A 97 0.62 0.97 -3.68
C ALA A 97 0.92 -0.47 -3.24
N ARG A 98 2.12 -0.74 -2.72
CA ARG A 98 2.46 -2.09 -2.20
C ARG A 98 1.64 -2.43 -0.96
N SER A 99 1.44 -1.47 -0.06
CA SER A 99 0.64 -1.69 1.15
C SER A 99 -0.82 -2.02 0.82
N LEU A 100 -1.41 -1.35 -0.19
CA LEU A 100 -2.72 -1.74 -0.74
C LEU A 100 -2.70 -3.18 -1.29
N ILE A 101 -1.65 -3.59 -1.99
CA ILE A 101 -1.54 -4.98 -2.48
C ILE A 101 -1.51 -5.98 -1.32
N PHE A 102 -0.76 -5.72 -0.24
CA PHE A 102 -0.75 -6.61 0.92
C PHE A 102 -2.11 -6.72 1.59
N ARG A 103 -2.87 -5.62 1.68
CA ARG A 103 -4.24 -5.65 2.20
C ARG A 103 -5.18 -6.42 1.29
N ALA A 104 -5.06 -6.22 -0.03
CA ALA A 104 -5.82 -6.99 -1.00
C ALA A 104 -5.52 -8.49 -0.90
N LEU A 105 -4.25 -8.87 -0.76
CA LEU A 105 -3.86 -10.27 -0.55
C LEU A 105 -4.48 -10.82 0.73
N ALA A 106 -4.42 -10.07 1.84
CA ALA A 106 -5.04 -10.48 3.11
C ALA A 106 -6.55 -10.71 2.97
N TYR A 107 -7.26 -9.84 2.25
CA TYR A 107 -8.67 -10.05 1.94
C TYR A 107 -8.89 -11.33 1.11
N LEU A 108 -8.04 -11.59 0.10
CA LEU A 108 -8.16 -12.77 -0.76
C LEU A 108 -8.01 -14.09 0.00
N GLU A 109 -7.12 -14.14 1.00
CA GLU A 109 -6.99 -15.32 1.87
C GLU A 109 -8.29 -15.68 2.59
N ARG A 110 -9.17 -14.69 2.79
CA ARG A 110 -10.39 -14.80 3.59
C ARG A 110 -11.67 -14.67 2.76
N VAL A 111 -11.58 -14.83 1.43
CA VAL A 111 -12.76 -14.78 0.54
C VAL A 111 -13.75 -15.90 0.85
N ALA A 112 -13.28 -17.08 1.25
CA ALA A 112 -14.15 -18.20 1.61
C ALA A 112 -15.00 -17.91 2.86
N GLU A 113 -14.56 -17.00 3.73
CA GLU A 113 -15.26 -16.61 4.95
C GLU A 113 -16.28 -15.49 4.68
N ASN A 114 -15.97 -14.57 3.76
CA ASN A 114 -16.85 -13.48 3.38
C ASN A 114 -16.59 -13.05 1.93
N GLU A 115 -17.58 -13.20 1.06
CA GLU A 115 -17.50 -12.85 -0.36
C GLU A 115 -17.18 -11.36 -0.62
N VAL A 116 -17.53 -10.47 0.32
CA VAL A 116 -17.24 -9.03 0.23
C VAL A 116 -15.73 -8.77 0.19
N ASN A 117 -14.92 -9.66 0.77
CA ASN A 117 -13.47 -9.54 0.74
C ASN A 117 -12.91 -9.55 -0.68
N TYR A 118 -13.55 -10.26 -1.62
CA TYR A 118 -13.12 -10.24 -3.02
C TYR A 118 -13.28 -8.85 -3.64
N ALA A 119 -14.41 -8.19 -3.39
CA ALA A 119 -14.66 -6.84 -3.88
C ALA A 119 -13.65 -5.83 -3.30
N LYS A 120 -13.40 -5.91 -1.97
CA LYS A 120 -12.39 -5.07 -1.31
C LYS A 120 -10.98 -5.29 -1.87
N ALA A 121 -10.59 -6.55 -2.09
CA ALA A 121 -9.30 -6.89 -2.69
C ALA A 121 -9.16 -6.27 -4.09
N CYS A 122 -10.21 -6.36 -4.90
CA CYS A 122 -10.21 -5.76 -6.23
C CYS A 122 -10.17 -4.23 -6.22
N GLU A 123 -10.83 -3.59 -5.26
CA GLU A 123 -10.75 -2.14 -5.08
C GLU A 123 -9.33 -1.69 -4.73
N ASP A 124 -8.73 -2.32 -3.72
CA ASP A 124 -7.36 -2.03 -3.28
C ASP A 124 -6.35 -2.28 -4.41
N TYR A 125 -6.51 -3.39 -5.15
CA TYR A 125 -5.63 -3.71 -6.27
C TYR A 125 -5.72 -2.67 -7.40
N LYS A 126 -6.94 -2.25 -7.77
CA LYS A 126 -7.14 -1.18 -8.77
C LYS A 126 -6.53 0.13 -8.30
N ARG A 127 -6.75 0.51 -7.04
CA ARG A 127 -6.18 1.72 -6.46
C ARG A 127 -4.65 1.67 -6.44
N ALA A 128 -4.06 0.51 -6.12
CA ALA A 128 -2.62 0.31 -6.18
C ALA A 128 -2.07 0.52 -7.60
N LEU A 129 -2.75 -0.02 -8.62
CA LEU A 129 -2.34 0.20 -10.01
C LEU A 129 -2.50 1.65 -10.45
N LEU A 130 -3.55 2.36 -10.03
CA LEU A 130 -3.73 3.78 -10.35
C LEU A 130 -2.60 4.63 -9.75
N LEU A 131 -2.23 4.39 -8.49
CA LEU A 131 -1.07 5.03 -7.86
C LEU A 131 0.22 4.72 -8.62
N ALA A 132 0.32 3.51 -9.17
CA ALA A 132 1.49 3.07 -9.90
C ALA A 132 1.57 3.54 -11.36
N GLN A 133 0.45 3.91 -11.98
CA GLN A 133 0.43 4.31 -13.39
C GLN A 133 0.83 5.77 -13.60
N ASN A 134 0.69 6.63 -12.58
CA ASN A 134 0.84 8.05 -12.81
C ASN A 134 2.29 8.49 -13.08
N GLU A 135 3.33 7.84 -12.53
CA GLU A 135 4.72 8.33 -12.71
C GLU A 135 5.81 7.24 -12.63
N LEU A 136 5.45 5.96 -12.53
CA LEU A 136 6.45 4.91 -12.28
C LEU A 136 7.16 4.44 -13.56
N LYS A 137 8.51 4.48 -13.53
CA LYS A 137 9.34 3.90 -14.60
C LYS A 137 9.33 2.38 -14.62
N LYS A 138 8.81 1.72 -13.58
CA LYS A 138 8.77 0.26 -13.45
C LYS A 138 7.34 -0.22 -13.12
N PRO A 139 6.91 -1.36 -13.67
CA PRO A 139 5.62 -1.93 -13.30
C PRO A 139 5.61 -2.29 -11.81
N LEU A 140 4.53 -1.95 -11.10
CA LEU A 140 4.33 -2.22 -9.66
C LEU A 140 4.64 -3.67 -9.29
N LEU A 141 4.25 -4.60 -10.17
CA LEU A 141 4.49 -6.03 -10.06
C LEU A 141 5.99 -6.36 -10.11
N SER A 142 6.78 -5.71 -10.98
CA SER A 142 8.21 -5.99 -11.16
C SER A 142 9.11 -5.38 -10.06
N THR A 143 8.58 -5.11 -8.88
CA THR A 143 9.34 -4.43 -7.83
C THR A 143 9.95 -5.37 -6.79
N LYS A 144 11.21 -5.08 -6.41
CA LYS A 144 11.91 -5.73 -5.30
C LYS A 144 11.27 -5.27 -3.99
N LEU A 145 10.94 -6.23 -3.13
CA LEU A 145 10.45 -5.93 -1.79
C LEU A 145 11.63 -5.52 -0.90
N PRO A 146 11.47 -4.50 -0.05
CA PRO A 146 12.52 -4.11 0.90
C PRO A 146 12.62 -5.11 2.07
N PHE A 147 11.63 -6.00 2.21
CA PHE A 147 11.53 -6.97 3.29
C PHE A 147 11.19 -8.36 2.74
N GLU A 148 11.56 -9.38 3.50
CA GLU A 148 11.25 -10.77 3.19
C GLU A 148 9.77 -11.07 3.45
N VAL A 149 9.11 -11.69 2.47
CA VAL A 149 7.72 -12.14 2.59
C VAL A 149 7.67 -13.66 2.55
N TRP A 150 7.08 -14.25 3.56
CA TRP A 150 6.93 -15.70 3.69
C TRP A 150 5.47 -16.10 3.49
N VAL A 151 5.23 -17.04 2.58
CA VAL A 151 3.93 -17.68 2.39
C VAL A 151 4.13 -19.18 2.53
N GLY A 152 3.62 -19.74 3.64
CA GLY A 152 3.97 -21.10 4.04
C GLY A 152 5.48 -21.26 4.15
N LYS A 153 6.07 -22.15 3.35
CA LYS A 153 7.52 -22.42 3.34
C LYS A 153 8.29 -21.64 2.26
N LYS A 154 7.62 -20.78 1.48
CA LYS A 154 8.21 -20.09 0.34
C LYS A 154 8.52 -18.64 0.67
N LEU A 155 9.75 -18.22 0.38
CA LEU A 155 10.22 -16.85 0.48
C LEU A 155 10.02 -16.12 -0.86
N TYR A 156 9.47 -14.92 -0.79
CA TYR A 156 9.30 -14.01 -1.92
C TYR A 156 10.15 -12.76 -1.74
N THR A 157 10.88 -12.39 -2.79
CA THR A 157 11.73 -11.19 -2.84
C THR A 157 11.25 -10.15 -3.85
N ARG A 158 10.25 -10.51 -4.66
CA ARG A 158 9.59 -9.63 -5.63
C ARG A 158 8.08 -9.77 -5.52
N LEU A 159 7.38 -8.65 -5.71
CA LEU A 159 5.93 -8.63 -5.61
C LEU A 159 5.24 -9.40 -6.75
N ALA A 160 5.80 -9.38 -7.96
CA ALA A 160 5.32 -10.14 -9.12
C ALA A 160 5.27 -11.63 -8.80
N ASP A 161 6.35 -12.17 -8.23
CA ASP A 161 6.43 -13.59 -7.91
C ASP A 161 5.35 -13.99 -6.90
N LEU A 162 5.09 -13.12 -5.90
CA LEU A 162 4.05 -13.34 -4.90
C LEU A 162 2.65 -13.35 -5.52
N LEU A 163 2.39 -12.44 -6.46
CA LEU A 163 1.10 -12.32 -7.15
C LEU A 163 0.89 -13.40 -8.21
N ASP A 164 1.96 -13.93 -8.79
CA ASP A 164 1.94 -15.04 -9.75
C ASP A 164 1.85 -16.42 -9.07
N ASN A 165 1.72 -16.47 -7.74
CA ASN A 165 1.62 -17.73 -7.01
C ASN A 165 0.32 -18.49 -7.32
N ARG A 166 0.38 -19.39 -8.31
CA ARG A 166 -0.74 -20.20 -8.81
C ARG A 166 -1.29 -21.24 -7.83
N GLU A 167 -0.60 -21.49 -6.72
CA GLU A 167 -1.14 -22.36 -5.65
C GLU A 167 -2.29 -21.67 -4.92
N LYS A 168 -2.43 -20.35 -5.08
CA LYS A 168 -3.57 -19.60 -4.59
C LYS A 168 -4.62 -19.50 -5.70
N ASN A 169 -5.83 -19.99 -5.43
CA ASN A 169 -6.95 -20.07 -6.38
C ASN A 169 -7.54 -18.70 -6.80
N PHE A 170 -6.81 -17.60 -6.65
CA PHE A 170 -7.28 -16.26 -6.97
C PHE A 170 -6.36 -15.61 -8.01
N GLN A 171 -6.96 -15.10 -9.10
CA GLN A 171 -6.26 -14.27 -10.08
C GLN A 171 -6.68 -12.82 -9.88
N MET A 172 -5.76 -11.98 -9.41
CA MET A 172 -5.98 -10.52 -9.30
C MET A 172 -6.37 -9.88 -10.64
N LEU A 173 -6.02 -10.51 -11.76
CA LEU A 173 -6.45 -10.12 -13.11
C LEU A 173 -7.97 -10.21 -13.32
N ASP A 174 -8.67 -11.08 -12.58
CA ASP A 174 -10.13 -11.18 -12.66
C ASP A 174 -10.84 -9.92 -12.15
N CYS A 175 -10.15 -9.09 -11.33
CA CYS A 175 -10.66 -7.79 -10.91
C CYS A 175 -10.98 -6.86 -12.09
N PHE A 176 -10.40 -7.09 -13.28
CA PHE A 176 -10.70 -6.35 -14.51
C PHE A 176 -11.79 -7.00 -15.39
N ARG A 177 -12.23 -8.22 -15.08
CA ARG A 177 -13.30 -8.90 -15.82
C ARG A 177 -14.69 -8.52 -15.31
N VAL A 178 -14.81 -8.18 -14.02
CA VAL A 178 -16.09 -7.84 -13.36
C VAL A 178 -16.72 -6.52 -13.88
N SER A 179 -15.98 -5.65 -14.57
CA SER A 179 -16.54 -4.43 -15.16
C SER A 179 -17.41 -4.67 -16.41
N ASN A 180 -17.29 -5.82 -17.08
CA ASN A 180 -18.01 -6.07 -18.33
C ASN A 180 -19.40 -6.71 -18.14
N SER A 181 -19.67 -7.36 -17.01
CA SER A 181 -20.98 -8.01 -16.76
C SER A 181 -22.07 -7.03 -16.33
N LEU A 182 -21.73 -5.90 -15.70
CA LEU A 182 -22.69 -4.84 -15.34
C LEU A 182 -23.08 -3.95 -16.53
N LEU A 183 -22.27 -3.91 -17.60
CA LEU A 183 -22.57 -3.17 -18.83
C LEU A 183 -23.37 -3.98 -19.86
N GLN A 184 -23.52 -5.30 -19.67
CA GLN A 184 -24.28 -6.18 -20.58
C GLN A 184 -25.65 -6.63 -20.04
N GLY A 185 -25.98 -6.31 -18.79
CA GLY A 185 -27.31 -6.61 -18.21
C GLY A 185 -28.45 -5.67 -18.63
N GLY A 186 -28.14 -4.56 -19.32
CA GLY A 186 -29.10 -3.50 -19.65
C GLY A 186 -29.75 -3.58 -21.03
N LYS A 187 -29.73 -4.73 -21.71
CA LYS A 187 -30.54 -4.97 -22.92
C LYS A 187 -31.01 -6.42 -23.00
N ARG A 188 -32.17 -6.69 -22.44
CA ARG A 188 -33.08 -7.71 -23.00
C ARG A 188 -34.38 -7.00 -23.37
N LYS A 189 -34.66 -7.04 -24.67
CA LYS A 189 -35.97 -6.74 -25.26
C LYS A 189 -37.02 -7.70 -24.72
#